data_AF-A0AAV6YZH1-F1
#
_entry.id   AF-A0AAV6YZH1-F1
#
_cell.length_a   1.000
_cell.length_b   1.000
_cell.length_c   1.000
_cell.angle_alpha   90.00
_cell.angle_beta   90.00
_cell.angle_gamma   90.00
#
_symmetry.space_group_name_H-M   'P 1'
#
loop_
_entity.id
_entity.type
_entity.pdbx_description
1 polymer ?
#
loop_
_entity_poly.entity_id
_entity_poly.type
_entity_poly.pdbx_seq_one_letter_code
_entity_poly.pdbx_strand_id
1 'polypeptide(L)'
;MSSFAHTRLPFHLLFFTTSTSFWGIISSELSEESFPTLLLISKLMKVSLDTLYMTAVKHVFEKSLRPKALKLKNNECSSLINKETAKTVLTIQSYLQSISNPEWAAAIAHRIAQELPTGPDKIHALKFCLHLAEKWKKNISPKEESFERAEVLIKKLTVQYQRSATENVLIAHKLNTPEFLKQIGKPATLIVSLYEHGSVEERIRNPTGRDYPEIHTVAKQISEVNNLSMNKIRDLLLDKWLCPNTLPQAS
;
A
#
# COMPACT_ATOMS: atom_id res chain seq x y z
N MET A 1 -20.49 -28.15 40.15
CA MET A 1 -20.08 -26.93 39.43
C MET A 1 -19.95 -27.30 37.95
N SER A 2 -20.69 -26.62 37.07
CA SER A 2 -20.89 -27.05 35.68
C SER A 2 -19.62 -26.84 34.84
N SER A 3 -19.07 -27.95 34.31
CA SER A 3 -17.82 -28.08 33.55
C SER A 3 -17.72 -27.27 32.24
N PHE A 4 -18.76 -26.52 31.87
CA PHE A 4 -18.81 -25.69 30.66
C PHE A 4 -18.71 -24.18 30.93
N ALA A 5 -18.53 -23.76 32.20
CA ALA A 5 -18.41 -22.34 32.53
C ALA A 5 -17.18 -21.68 31.89
N HIS A 6 -16.11 -22.43 31.64
CA HIS A 6 -14.87 -21.93 31.06
C HIS A 6 -14.92 -21.67 29.55
N THR A 7 -15.98 -22.11 28.84
CA THR A 7 -16.13 -21.89 27.39
C THR A 7 -17.20 -20.86 27.05
N ARG A 8 -17.97 -20.38 28.02
CA ARG A 8 -19.01 -19.37 27.80
C ARG A 8 -18.40 -17.98 27.96
N LEU A 9 -18.43 -17.17 26.90
CA LEU A 9 -18.05 -15.77 27.04
C LEU A 9 -18.95 -15.09 28.08
N PRO A 10 -18.39 -14.27 28.97
CA PRO A 10 -19.13 -13.67 30.06
C PRO A 10 -19.94 -12.47 29.56
N PHE A 11 -20.89 -12.69 28.65
CA PHE A 11 -21.72 -11.65 28.05
C PHE A 11 -22.52 -10.84 29.08
N HIS A 12 -22.81 -11.43 30.25
CA HIS A 12 -23.40 -10.69 31.37
C HIS A 12 -22.52 -9.49 31.78
N LEU A 13 -21.19 -9.59 31.68
CA LEU A 13 -20.28 -8.49 31.98
C LEU A 13 -20.42 -7.32 31.01
N LEU A 14 -20.95 -7.51 29.80
CA LEU A 14 -21.19 -6.41 28.87
C LEU A 14 -22.11 -5.34 29.48
N PHE A 15 -23.06 -5.74 30.35
CA PHE A 15 -24.03 -4.83 30.96
C PHE A 15 -23.53 -4.17 32.24
N PHE A 16 -22.50 -4.71 32.89
CA PHE A 16 -22.10 -4.34 34.25
C PHE A 16 -20.69 -3.78 34.37
N THR A 17 -19.90 -3.72 33.29
CA THR A 17 -18.47 -3.37 33.36
C THR A 17 -18.05 -2.23 32.42
N THR A 18 -16.86 -1.68 32.66
CA THR A 18 -16.23 -0.58 31.90
C THR A 18 -16.08 -0.90 30.40
N SER A 19 -15.96 0.13 29.56
CA SER A 19 -15.75 -0.03 28.11
C SER A 19 -14.56 -0.94 27.74
N THR A 20 -13.56 -1.07 28.61
CA THR A 20 -12.38 -1.93 28.41
C THR A 20 -12.70 -3.43 28.41
N SER A 21 -13.56 -3.91 29.29
CA SER A 21 -14.00 -5.32 29.34
C SER A 21 -14.97 -5.67 28.22
N PHE A 22 -15.76 -4.70 27.74
CA PHE A 22 -16.57 -4.84 26.53
C PHE A 22 -15.70 -5.25 25.34
N TRP A 23 -14.61 -4.50 25.07
CA TRP A 23 -13.72 -4.81 23.96
C TRP A 23 -12.98 -6.13 24.12
N GLY A 24 -12.64 -6.54 25.35
CA GLY A 24 -12.01 -7.84 25.61
C GLY A 24 -12.88 -9.03 25.19
N ILE A 25 -14.20 -8.92 25.37
CA ILE A 25 -15.18 -9.96 25.03
C ILE A 25 -15.57 -9.90 23.55
N ILE A 26 -15.80 -8.70 23.02
CA ILE A 26 -16.31 -8.52 21.66
C ILE A 26 -15.22 -8.77 20.61
N SER A 27 -13.97 -8.44 20.92
CA SER A 27 -12.86 -8.63 19.97
C SER A 27 -12.61 -10.09 19.63
N SER A 28 -12.86 -11.03 20.56
CA SER A 28 -12.66 -12.47 20.34
C SER A 28 -13.76 -13.11 19.49
N GLU A 29 -14.97 -12.54 19.51
CA GLU A 29 -16.12 -13.05 18.74
C GLU A 29 -16.22 -12.42 17.35
N LEU A 30 -15.36 -11.46 17.04
CA LEU A 30 -15.48 -10.64 15.85
C LEU A 30 -15.17 -11.45 14.60
N SER A 31 -16.12 -11.59 13.70
CA SER A 31 -15.94 -12.25 12.41
C SER A 31 -16.76 -11.50 11.36
N GLU A 32 -16.55 -11.81 10.07
CA GLU A 32 -17.38 -11.23 9.02
C GLU A 32 -18.87 -11.57 9.21
N GLU A 33 -19.17 -12.73 9.81
CA GLU A 33 -20.54 -13.20 10.07
C GLU A 33 -21.15 -12.59 11.34
N SER A 34 -20.37 -12.41 12.40
CA SER A 34 -20.88 -11.87 13.67
C SER A 34 -20.95 -10.35 13.68
N PHE A 35 -20.25 -9.67 12.77
CA PHE A 35 -20.16 -8.22 12.72
C PHE A 35 -21.51 -7.49 12.72
N PRO A 36 -22.52 -7.86 11.91
CA PRO A 36 -23.82 -7.16 11.90
C PRO A 36 -24.50 -7.18 13.27
N THR A 37 -24.45 -8.31 13.97
CA THR A 37 -25.02 -8.46 15.32
C THR A 37 -24.25 -7.63 16.35
N LEU A 38 -22.91 -7.68 16.29
CA LEU A 38 -22.05 -6.90 17.19
C LEU A 38 -22.18 -5.39 16.94
N LEU A 39 -22.48 -4.96 15.71
CA LEU A 39 -22.80 -3.58 15.37
C LEU A 39 -24.09 -3.11 16.04
N LEU A 40 -25.14 -3.93 16.04
CA LEU A 40 -26.40 -3.63 16.73
C LEU A 40 -26.20 -3.53 18.24
N ILE A 41 -25.49 -4.50 18.83
CA ILE A 41 -25.15 -4.48 20.26
C ILE A 41 -24.33 -3.23 20.60
N SER A 42 -23.36 -2.87 19.76
CA SER A 42 -22.53 -1.68 19.99
C SER A 42 -23.34 -0.38 19.95
N LYS A 43 -24.32 -0.28 19.05
CA LYS A 43 -25.28 0.84 19.02
C LYS A 43 -26.14 0.89 20.28
N LEU A 44 -26.65 -0.25 20.73
CA LEU A 44 -27.46 -0.35 21.95
C LEU A 44 -26.66 0.05 23.20
N MET A 45 -25.42 -0.42 23.30
CA MET A 45 -24.50 -0.14 24.40
C MET A 45 -23.88 1.27 24.33
N LYS A 46 -24.15 2.03 23.25
CA LYS A 46 -23.61 3.38 23.00
C LYS A 46 -22.07 3.43 23.05
N VAL A 47 -21.41 2.36 22.64
CA VAL A 47 -19.94 2.33 22.51
C VAL A 47 -19.51 2.92 21.16
N SER A 48 -18.24 3.32 21.05
CA SER A 48 -17.71 3.94 19.83
C SER A 48 -17.74 2.97 18.64
N LEU A 49 -18.56 3.30 17.64
CA LEU A 49 -18.65 2.54 16.39
C LEU A 49 -17.32 2.55 15.61
N ASP A 50 -16.59 3.66 15.66
CA ASP A 50 -15.26 3.74 15.08
C ASP A 50 -14.35 2.67 15.68
N THR A 51 -14.30 2.54 17.01
CA THR A 51 -13.49 1.49 17.66
C THR A 51 -13.94 0.09 17.28
N LEU A 52 -15.25 -0.14 17.04
CA LEU A 52 -15.75 -1.42 16.54
C LEU A 52 -15.19 -1.72 15.14
N TYR A 53 -15.33 -0.77 14.20
CA TYR A 53 -14.81 -0.92 12.84
C TYR A 53 -13.29 -1.10 12.83
N MET A 54 -12.56 -0.33 13.63
CA MET A 54 -11.11 -0.45 13.78
C MET A 54 -10.71 -1.85 14.27
N THR A 55 -11.41 -2.37 15.27
CA THR A 55 -11.18 -3.71 15.82
C THR A 55 -11.53 -4.79 14.81
N ALA A 56 -12.61 -4.62 14.05
CA ALA A 56 -13.05 -5.55 13.02
C ALA A 56 -12.06 -5.65 11.88
N VAL A 57 -11.60 -4.49 11.38
CA VAL A 57 -10.55 -4.40 10.37
C VAL A 57 -9.29 -5.14 10.82
N LYS A 58 -8.82 -4.87 12.06
CA LYS A 58 -7.65 -5.55 12.62
C LYS A 58 -7.85 -7.06 12.72
N HIS A 59 -8.97 -7.49 13.29
CA HIS A 59 -9.23 -8.91 13.52
C HIS A 59 -9.38 -9.70 12.22
N VAL A 60 -10.15 -9.17 11.25
CA VAL A 60 -10.35 -9.79 9.94
C VAL A 60 -9.04 -9.86 9.16
N PHE A 61 -8.20 -8.81 9.22
CA PHE A 61 -6.87 -8.83 8.62
C PHE A 61 -5.96 -9.90 9.25
N GLU A 62 -5.87 -9.91 10.58
CA GLU A 62 -5.04 -10.86 11.35
C GLU A 62 -5.43 -12.32 11.09
N LYS A 63 -6.73 -12.61 11.02
CA LYS A 63 -7.24 -13.97 10.83
C LYS A 63 -7.07 -14.47 9.39
N SER A 64 -7.38 -13.63 8.41
CA SER A 64 -7.58 -14.09 7.02
C SER A 64 -6.46 -13.68 6.06
N LEU A 65 -5.83 -12.52 6.27
CA LEU A 65 -4.86 -11.96 5.33
C LEU A 65 -3.42 -12.04 5.82
N ARG A 66 -3.17 -11.83 7.12
CA ARG A 66 -1.81 -11.86 7.69
C ARG A 66 -1.07 -13.19 7.49
N PRO A 67 -1.69 -14.37 7.68
CA PRO A 67 -1.01 -15.65 7.44
C PRO A 67 -0.60 -15.81 5.98
N LYS A 68 -1.44 -15.34 5.04
CA LYS A 68 -1.15 -15.38 3.60
C LYS A 68 -0.06 -14.36 3.23
N ALA A 69 -0.07 -13.16 3.82
CA ALA A 69 0.98 -12.16 3.64
C ALA A 69 2.37 -12.66 4.09
N LEU A 70 2.42 -13.42 5.20
CA LEU A 70 3.65 -14.04 5.67
C LEU A 70 4.15 -15.13 4.72
N LYS A 71 3.26 -15.99 4.20
CA LYS A 71 3.62 -17.02 3.21
C LYS A 71 4.16 -16.43 1.91
N LEU A 72 3.58 -15.31 1.45
CA LEU A 72 4.08 -14.57 0.28
C LEU A 72 5.50 -14.05 0.49
N LYS A 73 5.79 -13.53 1.69
CA LYS A 73 7.14 -13.07 2.03
C LYS A 73 8.18 -14.21 1.97
N ASN A 74 7.75 -15.45 2.18
CA ASN A 74 8.58 -16.65 2.10
C ASN A 74 8.57 -17.29 0.70
N ASN A 75 8.00 -16.64 -0.32
CA ASN A 75 7.83 -17.16 -1.69
C ASN A 75 6.99 -18.45 -1.81
N GLU A 76 6.17 -18.78 -0.80
CA GLU A 76 5.31 -19.98 -0.79
C GLU A 76 3.97 -19.77 -1.53
N CYS A 77 3.69 -18.54 -1.98
CA CYS A 77 2.44 -18.18 -2.65
C CYS A 77 2.72 -17.09 -3.72
N SER A 78 1.84 -16.96 -4.71
CA SER A 78 2.02 -16.04 -5.85
C SER A 78 1.23 -14.71 -5.74
N SER A 79 0.18 -14.65 -4.92
CA SER A 79 -0.66 -13.45 -4.73
C SER A 79 -1.41 -13.47 -3.40
N LEU A 80 -1.60 -12.31 -2.77
CA LEU A 80 -2.45 -12.18 -1.56
C LEU A 80 -3.92 -12.20 -1.92
N ILE A 81 -4.26 -11.54 -3.02
CA ILE A 81 -5.64 -11.40 -3.51
C ILE A 81 -5.93 -12.55 -4.48
N ASN A 82 -6.81 -13.45 -4.03
CA ASN A 82 -7.36 -14.54 -4.83
C ASN A 82 -8.89 -14.56 -4.67
N LYS A 83 -9.59 -15.51 -5.31
CA LYS A 83 -11.06 -15.60 -5.23
C LYS A 83 -11.60 -15.71 -3.79
N GLU A 84 -10.81 -16.25 -2.87
CA GLU A 84 -11.19 -16.43 -1.46
C GLU A 84 -11.00 -15.15 -0.65
N THR A 85 -9.88 -14.45 -0.84
CA THR A 85 -9.52 -13.26 -0.06
C THR A 85 -10.08 -11.96 -0.63
N ALA A 86 -10.51 -11.94 -1.90
CA ALA A 86 -11.08 -10.75 -2.52
C ALA A 86 -12.29 -10.21 -1.76
N LYS A 87 -13.19 -11.09 -1.28
CA LYS A 87 -14.34 -10.69 -0.46
C LYS A 87 -13.89 -10.03 0.84
N THR A 88 -12.95 -10.65 1.55
CA THR A 88 -12.40 -10.13 2.80
C THR A 88 -11.72 -8.76 2.61
N VAL A 89 -10.99 -8.54 1.51
CA VAL A 89 -10.39 -7.23 1.19
C VAL A 89 -11.46 -6.16 1.00
N LEU A 90 -12.55 -6.48 0.28
CA LEU A 90 -13.68 -5.56 0.11
C LEU A 90 -14.39 -5.28 1.44
N THR A 91 -14.56 -6.30 2.30
CA THR A 91 -15.10 -6.14 3.66
C THR A 91 -14.22 -5.20 4.50
N ILE A 92 -12.89 -5.36 4.46
CA ILE A 92 -11.98 -4.45 5.17
C ILE A 92 -12.10 -3.02 4.64
N GLN A 93 -12.17 -2.84 3.31
CA GLN A 93 -12.34 -1.52 2.70
C GLN A 93 -13.66 -0.87 3.11
N SER A 94 -14.76 -1.62 3.14
CA SER A 94 -16.07 -1.09 3.56
C SER A 94 -16.09 -0.69 5.04
N TYR A 95 -15.44 -1.48 5.91
CA TYR A 95 -15.26 -1.12 7.31
C TYR A 95 -14.42 0.14 7.48
N LEU A 96 -13.29 0.26 6.76
CA LEU A 96 -12.44 1.46 6.79
C LEU A 96 -13.20 2.72 6.31
N GLN A 97 -14.05 2.59 5.30
CA GLN A 97 -14.88 3.69 4.80
C GLN A 97 -16.02 4.08 5.75
N SER A 98 -16.40 3.18 6.67
CA SER A 98 -17.48 3.39 7.64
C SER A 98 -16.99 4.02 8.95
N ILE A 99 -15.67 4.18 9.14
CA ILE A 99 -15.09 4.90 10.26
C ILE A 99 -15.37 6.39 10.08
N SER A 100 -15.96 7.00 11.10
CA SER A 100 -16.37 8.42 11.10
C SER A 100 -15.17 9.34 11.18
N ASN A 101 -14.17 8.99 11.99
CA ASN A 101 -12.91 9.72 12.09
C ASN A 101 -11.98 9.40 10.90
N PRO A 102 -11.78 10.34 9.96
CA PRO A 102 -11.01 10.09 8.75
C PRO A 102 -9.50 9.89 9.03
N GLU A 103 -8.96 10.48 10.10
CA GLU A 103 -7.58 10.28 10.51
C GLU A 103 -7.35 8.83 10.96
N TRP A 104 -8.25 8.29 11.77
CA TRP A 104 -8.17 6.91 12.25
C TRP A 104 -8.34 5.90 11.11
N ALA A 105 -9.25 6.17 10.18
CA ALA A 105 -9.43 5.36 8.98
C ALA A 105 -8.13 5.29 8.16
N ALA A 106 -7.52 6.45 7.88
CA ALA A 106 -6.27 6.52 7.12
C ALA A 106 -5.09 5.86 7.86
N ALA A 107 -5.01 6.02 9.18
CA ALA A 107 -3.94 5.45 10.00
C ALA A 107 -3.97 3.90 10.01
N ILE A 108 -5.16 3.30 10.14
CA ILE A 108 -5.27 1.83 10.11
C ILE A 108 -5.05 1.29 8.71
N ALA A 109 -5.61 1.94 7.69
CA ALA A 109 -5.35 1.55 6.31
C ALA A 109 -3.84 1.53 6.04
N HIS A 110 -3.13 2.58 6.47
CA HIS A 110 -1.68 2.69 6.32
C HIS A 110 -0.95 1.56 7.06
N ARG A 111 -1.34 1.28 8.31
CA ARG A 111 -0.78 0.16 9.10
C ARG A 111 -0.92 -1.17 8.37
N ILE A 112 -2.11 -1.48 7.84
CA ILE A 112 -2.34 -2.70 7.07
C ILE A 112 -1.45 -2.74 5.82
N ALA A 113 -1.36 -1.63 5.08
CA ALA A 113 -0.53 -1.56 3.88
C ALA A 113 0.97 -1.78 4.18
N GLN A 114 1.46 -1.42 5.37
CA GLN A 114 2.86 -1.69 5.75
C GLN A 114 3.14 -3.18 6.02
N GLU A 115 2.12 -3.94 6.44
CA GLU A 115 2.27 -5.38 6.70
C GLU A 115 2.25 -6.22 5.42
N LEU A 116 1.88 -5.63 4.28
CA LEU A 116 1.86 -6.31 2.99
C LEU A 116 3.27 -6.41 2.37
N PRO A 117 3.60 -7.55 1.73
CA PRO A 117 4.84 -7.71 0.98
C PRO A 117 4.88 -6.80 -0.25
N THR A 118 6.07 -6.51 -0.77
CA THR A 118 6.22 -5.78 -2.03
C THR A 118 5.51 -6.54 -3.15
N GLY A 119 4.70 -5.83 -3.94
CA GLY A 119 3.93 -6.42 -5.02
C GLY A 119 2.69 -5.59 -5.36
N PRO A 120 1.85 -6.09 -6.28
CA PRO A 120 0.65 -5.40 -6.72
C PRO A 120 -0.32 -5.13 -5.56
N ASP A 121 -0.46 -6.07 -4.62
CA ASP A 121 -1.41 -5.95 -3.51
C ASP A 121 -1.07 -4.76 -2.58
N LYS A 122 0.22 -4.57 -2.27
CA LYS A 122 0.70 -3.42 -1.50
C LYS A 122 0.47 -2.10 -2.22
N ILE A 123 0.68 -2.08 -3.54
CA ILE A 123 0.43 -0.89 -4.36
C ILE A 123 -1.05 -0.51 -4.33
N HIS A 124 -1.95 -1.48 -4.45
CA HIS A 124 -3.40 -1.25 -4.34
C HIS A 124 -3.78 -0.75 -2.95
N ALA A 125 -3.23 -1.34 -1.89
CA ALA A 125 -3.47 -0.90 -0.52
C ALA A 125 -2.98 0.54 -0.28
N LEU A 126 -1.77 0.89 -0.73
CA LEU A 126 -1.23 2.26 -0.63
C LEU A 126 -2.06 3.27 -1.43
N LYS A 127 -2.52 2.90 -2.63
CA LYS A 127 -3.43 3.73 -3.43
C LYS A 127 -4.77 3.97 -2.71
N PHE A 128 -5.31 2.96 -2.04
CA PHE A 128 -6.50 3.10 -1.20
C PHE A 128 -6.24 4.00 0.02
N CYS A 129 -5.07 3.89 0.66
CA CYS A 129 -4.67 4.79 1.75
C CYS A 129 -4.60 6.24 1.29
N LEU A 130 -4.01 6.49 0.11
CA LEU A 130 -3.98 7.83 -0.51
C LEU A 130 -5.39 8.38 -0.73
N HIS A 131 -6.30 7.56 -1.26
CA HIS A 131 -7.69 7.96 -1.44
C HIS A 131 -8.36 8.39 -0.13
N LEU A 132 -8.16 7.63 0.96
CA LEU A 132 -8.68 8.00 2.28
C LEU A 132 -8.06 9.29 2.81
N ALA A 133 -6.75 9.47 2.67
CA ALA A 133 -6.05 10.67 3.13
C ALA A 133 -6.42 11.92 2.32
N GLU A 134 -6.63 11.79 1.00
CA GLU A 134 -7.13 12.88 0.16
C GLU A 134 -8.56 13.25 0.50
N LYS A 135 -9.44 12.25 0.74
CA LYS A 135 -10.80 12.48 1.22
C LYS A 135 -10.80 13.18 2.57
N TRP A 136 -9.91 12.78 3.48
CA TRP A 136 -9.70 13.45 4.76
C TRP A 136 -9.36 14.92 4.58
N LYS A 137 -8.35 15.25 3.76
CA LYS A 137 -7.94 16.62 3.48
C LYS A 137 -9.05 17.47 2.83
N LYS A 138 -9.84 16.89 1.92
CA LYS A 138 -10.95 17.59 1.24
C LYS A 138 -12.10 17.97 2.18
N ASN A 139 -12.30 17.22 3.25
CA ASN A 139 -13.43 17.39 4.16
C ASN A 139 -13.12 18.32 5.34
N ILE A 140 -11.94 18.92 5.39
CA ILE A 140 -11.43 19.70 6.54
C ILE A 140 -11.07 21.11 6.10
N SER A 141 -11.30 22.08 6.98
CA SER A 141 -10.93 23.48 6.72
C SER A 141 -9.41 23.65 6.74
N PRO A 142 -8.82 24.46 5.82
CA PRO A 142 -7.38 24.75 5.82
C PRO A 142 -6.82 25.37 7.10
N LYS A 143 -7.70 25.88 7.99
CA LYS A 143 -7.32 26.51 9.27
C LYS A 143 -7.17 25.50 10.42
N GLU A 144 -7.57 24.25 10.21
CA GLU A 144 -7.48 23.21 11.24
C GLU A 144 -6.11 22.52 11.21
N GLU A 145 -5.55 22.21 12.38
CA GLU A 145 -4.28 21.47 12.52
C GLU A 145 -4.33 20.07 11.86
N SER A 146 -5.53 19.50 11.76
CA SER A 146 -5.79 18.23 11.05
C SER A 146 -5.50 18.32 9.54
N PHE A 147 -5.58 19.51 8.94
CA PHE A 147 -5.27 19.72 7.52
C PHE A 147 -3.78 19.51 7.23
N GLU A 148 -2.90 20.08 8.07
CA GLU A 148 -1.46 19.90 7.94
C GLU A 148 -1.06 18.44 8.15
N ARG A 149 -1.65 17.77 9.15
CA ARG A 149 -1.44 16.33 9.38
C ARG A 149 -1.86 15.48 8.18
N ALA A 150 -3.00 15.79 7.57
CA ALA A 150 -3.45 15.12 6.35
C ALA A 150 -2.47 15.33 5.18
N GLU A 151 -1.94 16.54 5.01
CA GLU A 151 -0.96 16.84 3.97
C GLU A 151 0.36 16.11 4.16
N VAL A 152 0.89 16.06 5.39
CA VAL A 152 2.09 15.30 5.73
C VAL A 152 1.87 13.81 5.43
N LEU A 153 0.70 13.27 5.78
CA LEU A 153 0.36 11.88 5.49
C LEU A 153 0.27 11.62 3.99
N ILE A 154 -0.39 12.48 3.21
CA ILE A 154 -0.47 12.36 1.74
C ILE A 154 0.93 12.35 1.14
N LYS A 155 1.79 13.33 1.47
CA LYS A 155 3.17 13.39 0.96
C LYS A 155 3.95 12.10 1.26
N LYS A 156 3.83 11.59 2.49
CA LYS A 156 4.48 10.33 2.91
C LYS A 156 3.95 9.13 2.10
N LEU A 157 2.63 9.02 1.97
CA LEU A 157 1.99 7.92 1.24
C LEU A 157 2.31 7.98 -0.26
N THR A 158 2.38 9.17 -0.86
CA THR A 158 2.75 9.34 -2.28
C THR A 158 4.15 8.80 -2.53
N VAL A 159 5.13 9.15 -1.68
CA VAL A 159 6.50 8.65 -1.79
C VAL A 159 6.54 7.13 -1.64
N GLN A 160 5.82 6.56 -0.65
CA GLN A 160 5.77 5.11 -0.47
C GLN A 160 5.13 4.39 -1.67
N TYR A 161 4.01 4.90 -2.17
CA TYR A 161 3.31 4.38 -3.34
C TYR A 161 4.22 4.39 -4.57
N GLN A 162 4.83 5.54 -4.86
CA GLN A 162 5.72 5.72 -6.01
C GLN A 162 6.92 4.77 -5.96
N ARG A 163 7.55 4.61 -4.79
CA ARG A 163 8.66 3.67 -4.61
C ARG A 163 8.22 2.23 -4.85
N SER A 164 7.16 1.77 -4.18
CA SER A 164 6.66 0.40 -4.33
C SER A 164 6.17 0.10 -5.76
N ALA A 165 5.53 1.07 -6.42
CA ALA A 165 5.10 0.91 -7.80
C ALA A 165 6.26 0.87 -8.79
N THR A 166 7.29 1.71 -8.59
CA THR A 166 8.52 1.68 -9.41
C THR A 166 9.27 0.36 -9.24
N GLU A 167 9.41 -0.12 -8.00
CA GLU A 167 10.01 -1.42 -7.70
C GLU A 167 9.28 -2.57 -8.41
N ASN A 168 7.94 -2.57 -8.36
CA ASN A 168 7.12 -3.60 -9.00
C ASN A 168 7.24 -3.57 -10.54
N VAL A 169 7.36 -2.38 -11.15
CA VAL A 169 7.64 -2.25 -12.58
C VAL A 169 8.99 -2.88 -12.92
N LEU A 170 10.04 -2.61 -12.16
CA LEU A 170 11.36 -3.24 -12.38
C LEU A 170 11.29 -4.77 -12.24
N ILE A 171 10.61 -5.30 -11.23
CA ILE A 171 10.43 -6.75 -11.03
C ILE A 171 9.67 -7.38 -12.21
N ALA A 172 8.57 -6.76 -12.65
CA ALA A 172 7.75 -7.28 -13.74
C ALA A 172 8.52 -7.42 -15.06
N HIS A 173 9.50 -6.53 -15.30
CA HIS A 173 10.35 -6.54 -16.48
C HIS A 173 11.72 -7.19 -16.26
N LYS A 174 11.93 -7.88 -15.12
CA LYS A 174 13.21 -8.55 -14.76
C LYS A 174 14.42 -7.60 -14.72
N LEU A 175 14.20 -6.33 -14.38
CA LEU A 175 15.21 -5.28 -14.23
C LEU A 175 15.43 -4.90 -12.74
N ASN A 176 15.18 -5.83 -11.82
CA ASN A 176 15.31 -5.62 -10.38
C ASN A 176 16.76 -5.81 -9.88
N THR A 177 17.75 -5.31 -10.63
CA THR A 177 19.16 -5.37 -10.25
C THR A 177 19.45 -4.44 -9.07
N PRO A 178 20.43 -4.75 -8.19
CA PRO A 178 20.73 -3.93 -7.02
C PRO A 178 21.10 -2.48 -7.38
N GLU A 179 21.64 -2.24 -8.57
CA GLU A 179 21.94 -0.91 -9.10
C GLU A 179 20.66 -0.09 -9.30
N PHE A 180 19.66 -0.65 -9.99
CA PHE A 180 18.38 0.01 -10.23
C PHE A 180 17.54 0.14 -8.97
N LEU A 181 17.56 -0.86 -8.08
CA LEU A 181 16.83 -0.82 -6.82
C LEU A 181 17.31 0.33 -5.90
N LYS A 182 18.61 0.65 -5.89
CA LYS A 182 19.16 1.80 -5.14
C LYS A 182 18.64 3.15 -5.65
N GLN A 183 18.22 3.22 -6.91
CA GLN A 183 17.77 4.45 -7.57
C GLN A 183 16.24 4.63 -7.54
N ILE A 184 15.46 3.71 -6.96
CA ILE A 184 13.99 3.82 -6.86
C ILE A 184 13.54 5.14 -6.21
N GLY A 185 14.33 5.69 -5.27
CA GLY A 185 14.06 6.98 -4.65
C GLY A 185 14.34 8.21 -5.53
N LYS A 186 14.93 8.02 -6.72
CA LYS A 186 15.31 9.05 -7.70
C LYS A 186 14.86 8.62 -9.09
N PRO A 187 13.54 8.62 -9.37
CA PRO A 187 12.97 8.02 -10.57
C PRO A 187 13.46 8.64 -11.89
N ALA A 188 13.77 9.94 -11.93
CA ALA A 188 14.34 10.58 -13.11
C ALA A 188 15.76 10.04 -13.43
N THR A 189 16.61 9.89 -12.40
CA THR A 189 17.95 9.31 -12.54
C THR A 189 17.87 7.84 -12.93
N LEU A 190 16.94 7.08 -12.35
CA LEU A 190 16.69 5.69 -12.71
C LEU A 190 16.33 5.55 -14.19
N ILE A 191 15.45 6.40 -14.72
CA ILE A 191 15.09 6.38 -16.14
C ILE A 191 16.31 6.65 -17.03
N VAL A 192 17.17 7.62 -16.66
CA VAL A 192 18.41 7.88 -17.40
C VAL A 192 19.30 6.64 -17.42
N SER A 193 19.54 6.03 -16.25
CA SER A 193 20.35 4.81 -16.14
C SER A 193 19.75 3.62 -16.89
N LEU A 194 18.42 3.52 -17.00
CA LEU A 194 17.76 2.49 -17.81
C LEU A 194 18.10 2.62 -19.31
N TYR A 195 18.17 3.84 -19.85
CA TYR A 195 18.57 4.06 -21.24
C TYR A 195 20.07 3.80 -21.50
N GLU A 196 20.88 3.77 -20.45
CA GLU A 196 22.31 3.41 -20.50
C GLU A 196 22.54 1.91 -20.28
N HIS A 197 21.47 1.12 -20.16
CA HIS A 197 21.57 -0.32 -19.96
C HIS A 197 22.22 -1.00 -21.19
N GLY A 198 23.17 -1.91 -20.95
CA GLY A 198 23.96 -2.55 -22.00
C GLY A 198 23.14 -3.27 -23.07
N SER A 199 21.92 -3.72 -22.74
CA SER A 199 21.01 -4.34 -23.71
C SER A 199 20.59 -3.40 -24.85
N VAL A 200 20.66 -2.08 -24.65
CA VAL A 200 20.34 -1.10 -25.71
C VAL A 200 21.39 -1.16 -26.82
N GLU A 201 22.67 -1.14 -26.45
CA GLU A 201 23.77 -1.29 -27.40
C GLU A 201 23.80 -2.70 -28.01
N GLU A 202 23.56 -3.72 -27.20
CA GLU A 202 23.52 -5.12 -27.66
C GLU A 202 22.43 -5.34 -28.71
N ARG A 203 21.24 -4.76 -28.52
CA ARG A 203 20.14 -4.84 -29.50
C ARG A 203 20.49 -4.15 -30.82
N ILE A 204 21.28 -3.08 -30.80
CA ILE A 204 21.77 -2.42 -32.02
C ILE A 204 22.76 -3.32 -32.75
N ARG A 205 23.67 -3.97 -32.01
CA ARG A 205 24.69 -4.88 -32.57
C ARG A 205 24.12 -6.21 -33.05
N ASN A 206 23.08 -6.73 -32.39
CA ASN A 206 22.43 -7.99 -32.73
C ASN A 206 20.89 -7.84 -32.78
N PRO A 207 20.33 -7.27 -33.86
CA PRO A 207 18.89 -6.97 -33.94
C PRO A 207 17.98 -8.20 -33.92
N THR A 208 18.49 -9.38 -34.31
CA THR A 208 17.74 -10.65 -34.33
C THR A 208 17.81 -11.40 -33.00
N GLY A 209 18.56 -10.88 -32.02
CA GLY A 209 18.58 -11.41 -30.66
C GLY A 209 17.17 -11.46 -30.07
N ARG A 210 16.90 -12.54 -29.35
CA ARG A 210 15.67 -12.72 -28.57
C ARG A 210 15.97 -12.35 -27.12
N ASP A 211 14.97 -11.91 -26.37
CA ASP A 211 15.04 -11.63 -24.92
C ASP A 211 15.65 -10.28 -24.47
N TYR A 212 15.61 -9.24 -25.31
CA TYR A 212 15.94 -7.88 -24.85
C TYR A 212 14.82 -7.28 -23.98
N PRO A 213 15.14 -6.66 -22.83
CA PRO A 213 14.16 -5.95 -22.05
C PRO A 213 13.64 -4.71 -22.80
N GLU A 214 12.34 -4.45 -22.67
CA GLU A 214 11.68 -3.28 -23.26
C GLU A 214 11.93 -2.00 -22.44
N ILE A 215 13.17 -1.51 -22.48
CA ILE A 215 13.64 -0.34 -21.71
C ILE A 215 12.71 0.87 -21.85
N HIS A 216 12.24 1.15 -23.06
CA HIS A 216 11.34 2.28 -23.32
C HIS A 216 10.00 2.13 -22.58
N THR A 217 9.42 0.94 -22.62
CA THR A 217 8.16 0.62 -21.95
C THR A 217 8.31 0.74 -20.43
N VAL A 218 9.41 0.23 -19.87
CA VAL A 218 9.74 0.39 -18.44
C VAL A 218 9.88 1.86 -18.05
N ALA A 219 10.66 2.63 -18.81
CA ALA A 219 10.86 4.06 -18.58
C ALA A 219 9.55 4.84 -18.60
N LYS A 220 8.66 4.55 -19.55
CA LYS A 220 7.33 5.15 -19.65
C LYS A 220 6.49 4.84 -18.41
N GLN A 221 6.40 3.57 -18.02
CA GLN A 221 5.65 3.18 -16.83
C GLN A 221 6.18 3.84 -15.54
N ILE A 222 7.51 3.92 -15.36
CA ILE A 222 8.12 4.61 -14.21
C ILE A 222 7.79 6.11 -14.25
N SER A 223 7.81 6.74 -15.43
CA SER A 223 7.49 8.15 -15.56
C SER A 223 6.03 8.44 -15.18
N GLU A 224 5.09 7.59 -15.59
CA GLU A 224 3.66 7.71 -15.29
C GLU A 224 3.40 7.58 -13.79
N VAL A 225 3.97 6.55 -13.15
CA VAL A 225 3.85 6.31 -11.70
C VAL A 225 4.39 7.51 -10.89
N ASN A 226 5.48 8.11 -11.35
CA ASN A 226 6.17 9.18 -10.64
C ASN A 226 5.76 10.59 -11.08
N ASN A 227 4.76 10.72 -11.97
CA ASN A 227 4.32 11.99 -12.56
C ASN A 227 5.48 12.80 -13.17
N LEU A 228 6.41 12.13 -13.85
CA LEU A 228 7.55 12.73 -14.52
C LEU A 228 7.23 13.06 -15.98
N SER A 229 7.80 14.15 -16.48
CA SER A 229 7.72 14.48 -17.90
C SER A 229 8.79 13.70 -18.68
N MET A 230 8.34 12.75 -19.51
CA MET A 230 9.24 12.02 -20.42
C MET A 230 9.94 12.94 -21.41
N ASN A 231 9.31 14.04 -21.83
CA ASN A 231 9.93 15.00 -22.75
C ASN A 231 11.16 15.64 -22.11
N LYS A 232 11.05 16.13 -20.85
CA LYS A 232 12.19 16.71 -20.13
C LYS A 232 13.36 15.73 -19.96
N ILE A 233 13.05 14.45 -19.74
CA ILE A 233 14.08 13.41 -19.62
C ILE A 233 14.74 13.14 -20.97
N ARG A 234 13.96 13.10 -22.06
CA ARG A 234 14.49 12.97 -23.42
C ARG A 234 15.36 14.16 -23.79
N ASP A 235 14.96 15.38 -23.48
CA ASP A 235 15.75 16.59 -23.73
C ASP A 235 17.11 16.50 -23.02
N LEU A 236 17.13 16.05 -21.76
CA LEU A 236 18.36 15.82 -21.00
C LEU A 236 19.25 14.73 -21.61
N LEU A 237 18.66 13.62 -22.07
CA LEU A 237 19.40 12.54 -22.73
C LEU A 237 19.99 12.99 -24.07
N LEU A 238 19.21 13.73 -24.86
CA LEU A 238 19.64 14.29 -26.14
C LEU A 238 20.77 15.29 -25.94
N ASP A 239 20.66 16.20 -24.97
CA ASP A 239 21.73 17.14 -24.65
C ASP A 239 23.01 16.39 -24.23
N LYS A 240 22.88 15.38 -23.35
CA LYS A 240 24.00 14.54 -22.93
C LYS A 240 24.68 13.80 -24.09
N TRP A 241 23.92 13.30 -25.07
CA TRP A 241 24.45 12.48 -26.16
C TRP A 241 24.90 13.29 -27.38
N LEU A 242 24.24 14.40 -27.69
CA LEU A 242 24.52 15.24 -28.86
C LEU A 242 25.48 16.39 -28.56
N CYS A 243 25.50 16.85 -27.30
CA CYS A 243 26.43 17.87 -26.81
C CYS A 243 27.38 17.25 -25.77
N PRO A 244 28.22 16.25 -26.13
CA PRO A 244 29.23 15.77 -25.20
C PRO A 244 30.10 16.98 -24.84
N ASN A 245 30.20 17.30 -23.54
CA ASN A 245 31.07 18.37 -23.05
C ASN A 245 32.48 18.14 -23.60
N THR A 246 32.80 18.82 -24.69
CA THR A 246 34.14 18.92 -25.25
C THR A 246 34.86 19.90 -24.34
N LEU A 247 35.40 19.40 -23.24
CA LEU A 247 36.60 20.03 -22.70
C LEU A 247 37.72 19.69 -23.67
N PRO A 248 38.34 20.68 -24.35
CA PRO A 248 39.59 20.42 -25.04
C PRO A 248 40.58 19.95 -23.98
N GLN A 249 41.15 18.75 -24.15
CA GLN A 249 42.38 18.40 -23.48
C GLN A 249 43.47 19.35 -24.01
N ALA A 250 43.73 20.41 -23.25
CA ALA A 250 44.92 21.21 -23.43
C ALA A 250 46.07 20.51 -22.71
N SER A 251 46.84 19.72 -23.46
CA SER A 251 48.28 19.46 -23.26
C SER A 251 48.79 18.52 -24.34
#